data_AF-A0A841K9G2-F1
#
_entry.id   AF-A0A841K9G2-F1
#
_cell.length_a   1.000
_cell.length_b   1.000
_cell.length_c   1.000
_cell.angle_alpha   90.00
_cell.angle_beta   90.00
_cell.angle_gamma   90.00
#
_symmetry.space_group_name_H-M   'P 1'
#
loop_
_entity.id
_entity.type
_entity.pdbx_description
1 polymer ?
#
loop_
_entity_poly.entity_id
_entity_poly.type
_entity_poly.pdbx_seq_one_letter_code
_entity_poly.pdbx_strand_id
1 'polypeptide(L)'
;MATTKKAAKKTTKKATKKAASAKKSSAKKYSPKASKSVEREMKAMKKGQLKSGRSGKKVTNPKQAIAIGLSEARKAGAKVPAKKGAAKKSAAKKAGAKKKSSKK
;
A
#
# COMPACT_ATOMS: atom_id res chain seq x y z
N MET A 1 52.56 -18.14 -41.73
CA MET A 1 52.74 -19.19 -40.71
C MET A 1 52.01 -18.77 -39.42
N ALA A 2 51.28 -19.71 -38.82
CA ALA A 2 50.65 -19.71 -37.47
C ALA A 2 49.66 -18.55 -37.13
N THR A 3 48.33 -18.67 -37.30
CA THR A 3 47.30 -19.36 -36.47
C THR A 3 47.42 -19.18 -34.95
N THR A 4 46.46 -18.48 -34.30
CA THR A 4 45.39 -19.07 -33.44
C THR A 4 44.70 -18.07 -32.47
N LYS A 5 43.37 -17.99 -32.59
CA LYS A 5 42.30 -18.09 -31.57
C LYS A 5 42.27 -17.24 -30.27
N LYS A 6 41.00 -16.89 -29.96
CA LYS A 6 40.29 -16.96 -28.64
C LYS A 6 40.30 -15.65 -27.83
N ALA A 7 39.21 -14.90 -27.76
CA ALA A 7 37.93 -15.17 -27.07
C ALA A 7 38.06 -15.38 -25.54
N ALA A 8 37.22 -14.61 -24.84
CA ALA A 8 36.70 -14.79 -23.48
C ALA A 8 37.52 -14.23 -22.30
N LYS A 9 36.91 -13.26 -21.59
CA LYS A 9 36.44 -13.53 -20.22
C LYS A 9 35.32 -12.59 -19.79
N LYS A 10 34.12 -13.18 -19.73
CA LYS A 10 32.91 -12.72 -19.04
C LYS A 10 33.02 -13.14 -17.57
N THR A 11 33.20 -12.20 -16.64
CA THR A 11 33.15 -12.41 -15.17
C THR A 11 32.92 -11.03 -14.54
N THR A 12 31.91 -10.73 -13.72
CA THR A 12 31.19 -11.53 -12.72
C THR A 12 29.76 -11.02 -12.53
N LYS A 13 28.84 -11.97 -12.37
CA LYS A 13 27.54 -11.74 -11.74
C LYS A 13 27.75 -11.34 -10.26
N LYS A 14 26.84 -10.48 -9.77
CA LYS A 14 26.18 -10.57 -8.45
C LYS A 14 26.96 -10.12 -7.20
N ALA A 15 26.54 -8.96 -6.68
CA ALA A 15 26.27 -8.76 -5.25
C ALA A 15 25.14 -7.73 -5.09
N THR A 16 23.89 -8.12 -5.35
CA THR A 16 22.85 -8.20 -4.30
C THR A 16 23.10 -7.32 -3.06
N LYS A 17 22.22 -6.32 -2.89
CA LYS A 17 21.73 -5.80 -1.61
C LYS A 17 22.84 -5.36 -0.64
N LYS A 18 23.33 -4.13 -0.80
CA LYS A 18 23.98 -3.41 0.31
C LYS A 18 22.92 -3.18 1.40
N ALA A 19 22.94 -4.10 2.36
CA ALA A 19 22.45 -3.99 3.72
C ALA A 19 21.30 -3.00 3.92
N ALA A 20 20.07 -3.53 3.90
CA ALA A 20 19.00 -3.00 4.73
C ALA A 20 19.53 -2.96 6.17
N SER A 21 20.01 -1.79 6.59
CA SER A 21 20.46 -1.56 7.96
C SER A 21 19.24 -1.70 8.87
N ALA A 22 19.13 -2.86 9.48
CA ALA A 22 18.33 -3.05 10.67
C ALA A 22 18.86 -2.07 11.73
N LYS A 23 18.12 -0.98 12.00
CA LYS A 23 18.30 -0.19 13.22
C LYS A 23 16.96 -0.02 13.93
N LYS A 24 16.74 -0.94 14.86
CA LYS A 24 16.26 -0.76 16.23
C LYS A 24 14.89 -0.08 16.44
N SER A 25 13.89 -0.94 16.62
CA SER A 25 12.92 -0.90 17.73
C SER A 25 12.57 0.48 18.33
N SER A 26 11.73 1.23 17.63
CA SER A 26 10.53 1.74 18.30
C SER A 26 9.34 1.14 17.56
N ALA A 27 8.46 0.43 18.25
CA ALA A 27 7.27 -0.15 17.65
C ALA A 27 6.25 0.96 17.34
N LYS A 28 6.61 1.90 16.45
CA LYS A 28 5.69 2.96 16.03
C LYS A 28 4.43 2.30 15.48
N LYS A 29 3.28 2.78 15.95
CA LYS A 29 1.95 2.32 15.50
C LYS A 29 1.79 2.50 13.98
N TYR A 30 2.46 3.52 13.43
CA TYR A 30 2.45 3.85 12.01
C TYR A 30 3.87 3.79 11.42
N SER A 31 3.99 3.26 10.21
CA SER A 31 5.25 3.30 9.46
C SER A 31 5.55 4.71 8.91
N PRO A 32 6.84 5.04 8.65
CA PRO A 32 7.21 6.30 7.99
C PRO A 32 6.50 6.52 6.65
N LYS A 33 6.23 5.44 5.90
CA LYS A 33 5.48 5.50 4.64
C LYS A 33 4.06 6.03 4.86
N ALA A 34 3.38 5.57 5.92
CA ALA A 34 2.05 6.05 6.26
C ALA A 34 2.04 7.53 6.64
N SER A 35 3.03 7.97 7.42
CA SER A 35 3.19 9.39 7.77
C SER A 35 3.39 10.27 6.54
N LYS A 36 4.23 9.84 5.59
CA LYS A 36 4.47 10.54 4.32
C LYS A 36 3.21 10.66 3.46
N SER A 37 2.40 9.60 3.38
CA SER A 37 1.11 9.65 2.67
C SER A 37 0.18 10.69 3.29
N VAL A 38 0.02 10.70 4.62
CA VAL A 38 -0.81 11.69 5.31
C VAL A 38 -0.30 13.11 5.09
N GLU A 39 1.01 13.33 5.13
CA GLU A 39 1.62 14.63 4.89
C GLU A 39 1.31 15.14 3.46
N ARG A 40 1.43 14.28 2.46
CA ARG A 40 1.09 14.61 1.06
C ARG A 40 -0.37 15.01 0.91
N GLU A 41 -1.29 14.21 1.45
CA GLU A 41 -2.73 14.51 1.38
C GLU A 41 -3.09 15.78 2.14
N MET A 42 -2.46 16.03 3.29
CA MET A 42 -2.62 17.29 4.03
C MET A 42 -2.13 18.50 3.24
N LYS A 43 -1.00 18.40 2.54
CA LYS A 43 -0.50 19.46 1.65
C LYS A 43 -1.47 19.70 0.48
N ALA A 44 -1.98 18.65 -0.15
CA ALA A 44 -2.96 18.75 -1.24
C ALA A 44 -4.28 19.39 -0.77
N MET A 45 -4.73 19.07 0.45
CA MET A 45 -5.89 19.70 1.07
C MET A 45 -5.65 21.19 1.33
N LYS A 46 -4.51 21.56 1.93
CA LYS A 46 -4.14 22.98 2.16
C LYS A 46 -4.09 23.79 0.86
N LYS A 47 -3.73 23.15 -0.26
CA LYS A 47 -3.75 23.74 -1.61
C LYS A 47 -5.15 23.77 -2.25
N GLY A 48 -6.18 23.19 -1.61
CA GLY A 48 -7.54 23.11 -2.17
C GLY A 48 -7.69 22.12 -3.35
N GLN A 49 -6.72 21.22 -3.52
CA GLN A 49 -6.65 20.27 -4.65
C GLN A 49 -7.22 18.90 -4.30
N LEU A 50 -7.29 18.56 -3.01
CA LEU A 50 -7.78 17.25 -2.57
C LEU A 50 -9.29 17.11 -2.79
N LYS A 51 -9.68 16.03 -3.47
CA LYS A 51 -11.08 15.68 -3.74
C LYS A 51 -11.47 14.36 -3.08
N SER A 52 -12.72 14.28 -2.68
CA SER A 52 -13.36 13.06 -2.20
C SER A 52 -13.67 12.13 -3.37
N GLY A 53 -13.67 10.82 -3.13
CA GLY A 53 -13.78 9.81 -4.19
C GLY A 53 -15.07 9.89 -5.02
N ARG A 54 -16.12 9.19 -4.60
CA ARG A 54 -17.34 9.01 -5.42
C ARG A 54 -18.06 10.31 -5.79
N SER A 55 -18.00 11.33 -4.94
CA SER A 55 -18.72 12.58 -5.11
C SER A 55 -17.88 13.71 -5.72
N GLY A 56 -16.56 13.55 -5.87
CA GLY A 56 -15.67 14.57 -6.44
C GLY A 56 -15.56 15.89 -5.67
N LYS A 57 -16.27 16.03 -4.54
CA LYS A 57 -16.31 17.25 -3.72
C LYS A 57 -14.93 17.52 -3.12
N LYS A 58 -14.54 18.80 -3.03
CA LYS A 58 -13.29 19.21 -2.37
C LYS A 58 -13.31 18.81 -0.90
N VAL A 59 -12.18 18.33 -0.40
CA VAL A 59 -12.01 18.01 1.02
C VAL A 59 -11.76 19.29 1.79
N THR A 60 -12.66 19.62 2.71
CA THR A 60 -12.58 20.80 3.55
C THR A 60 -12.02 20.50 4.94
N ASN A 61 -12.13 19.24 5.40
CA ASN A 61 -11.80 18.87 6.77
C ASN A 61 -10.45 18.11 6.85
N PRO A 62 -9.50 18.55 7.71
CA PRO A 62 -8.25 17.83 7.99
C PRO A 62 -8.43 16.36 8.36
N LYS A 63 -9.47 16.03 9.15
CA LYS A 63 -9.78 14.66 9.55
C LYS A 63 -10.02 13.75 8.34
N GLN A 64 -10.67 14.29 7.31
CA GLN A 64 -10.97 13.55 6.08
C GLN A 64 -9.71 13.35 5.24
N ALA A 65 -8.83 14.34 5.14
CA ALA A 65 -7.54 14.19 4.47
C ALA A 65 -6.66 13.12 5.16
N ILE A 66 -6.61 13.11 6.49
CA ILE A 66 -5.93 12.05 7.26
C ILE A 66 -6.55 10.69 6.97
N ALA A 67 -7.88 10.59 6.92
CA ALA A 67 -8.57 9.34 6.63
C ALA A 67 -8.29 8.82 5.20
N ILE A 68 -8.16 9.70 4.22
CA ILE A 68 -7.75 9.36 2.85
C ILE A 68 -6.31 8.86 2.87
N GLY A 69 -5.37 9.63 3.43
CA GLY A 69 -3.96 9.26 3.50
C GLY A 69 -3.70 7.93 4.24
N LEU A 70 -4.40 7.67 5.35
CA LEU A 70 -4.31 6.38 6.06
C LEU A 70 -4.94 5.23 5.26
N SER A 71 -5.96 5.49 4.44
CA SER A 71 -6.57 4.45 3.60
C SER A 71 -5.68 4.11 2.40
N GLU A 72 -5.02 5.10 1.79
CA GLU A 72 -4.01 4.89 0.76
C GLU A 72 -2.80 4.12 1.30
N ALA A 73 -2.30 4.52 2.48
CA ALA A 73 -1.20 3.84 3.14
C ALA A 73 -1.53 2.36 3.39
N ARG A 74 -2.76 2.02 3.81
CA ARG A 74 -3.20 0.62 3.95
C ARG A 74 -3.21 -0.12 2.61
N LYS A 75 -3.74 0.49 1.55
CA LYS A 75 -3.76 -0.12 0.20
C LYS A 75 -2.34 -0.35 -0.33
N ALA A 76 -1.41 0.53 -0.01
CA ALA A 76 0.01 0.42 -0.36
C ALA A 76 0.80 -0.56 0.53
N GLY A 77 0.15 -1.27 1.47
CA GLY A 77 0.80 -2.24 2.34
C GLY A 77 1.66 -1.63 3.46
N ALA A 78 1.50 -0.35 3.75
CA ALA A 78 2.21 0.30 4.85
C ALA A 78 1.64 -0.16 6.21
N LYS A 79 2.48 -0.21 7.25
CA LYS A 79 2.05 -0.54 8.62
C LYS A 79 1.14 0.58 9.15
N VAL A 80 -0.14 0.27 9.28
CA VAL A 80 -1.20 1.14 9.80
C VAL A 80 -2.16 0.27 10.62
N PRO A 81 -2.59 0.70 11.83
CA PRO A 81 -3.56 -0.04 12.62
C PRO A 81 -4.88 -0.26 11.85
N ALA A 82 -5.48 -1.43 12.06
CA ALA A 82 -6.79 -1.76 11.53
C ALA A 82 -7.85 -0.80 12.13
N LYS A 83 -8.90 -0.52 11.36
CA LYS A 83 -10.05 0.20 11.90
C LYS A 83 -10.73 -0.72 12.93
N LYS A 84 -10.98 -0.21 14.16
CA LYS A 84 -11.54 -0.98 15.28
C LYS A 84 -12.89 -1.67 15.01
N GLY A 85 -13.60 -1.34 13.93
CA GLY A 85 -14.87 -1.97 13.55
C GLY A 85 -14.79 -3.05 12.46
N ALA A 86 -13.58 -3.41 11.99
CA ALA A 86 -13.40 -4.37 10.91
C ALA A 86 -13.02 -5.79 11.40
N ALA A 87 -13.22 -6.09 12.68
CA ALA A 87 -13.15 -7.47 13.16
C ALA A 87 -14.31 -8.26 12.52
N LYS A 88 -13.98 -9.01 11.45
CA LYS A 88 -14.73 -10.11 10.85
C LYS A 88 -16.25 -9.91 10.68
N LYS A 89 -16.66 -9.20 9.62
CA LYS A 89 -17.92 -9.52 8.91
C LYS A 89 -17.66 -10.07 7.50
N SER A 90 -16.58 -10.84 7.37
CA SER A 90 -16.22 -11.54 6.13
C SER A 90 -16.07 -13.03 6.44
N ALA A 91 -17.20 -13.69 6.70
CA ALA A 91 -17.33 -15.15 6.65
C ALA A 91 -18.80 -15.62 6.56
N ALA A 92 -19.77 -14.86 7.09
CA ALA A 92 -21.11 -15.41 7.33
C ALA A 92 -22.20 -15.16 6.25
N LYS A 93 -21.90 -14.73 5.01
CA LYS A 93 -22.98 -14.53 4.02
C LYS A 93 -22.61 -14.75 2.55
N LYS A 94 -21.88 -15.84 2.26
CA LYS A 94 -21.73 -16.34 0.88
C LYS A 94 -22.06 -17.84 0.71
N ALA A 95 -22.91 -18.37 1.58
CA ALA A 95 -23.64 -19.62 1.34
C ALA A 95 -25.12 -19.32 1.63
N GLY A 96 -25.98 -19.35 0.61
CA GLY A 96 -27.43 -19.12 0.79
C GLY A 96 -28.17 -18.46 -0.38
N ALA A 97 -27.48 -18.06 -1.46
CA ALA A 97 -28.14 -17.55 -2.68
C ALA A 97 -27.82 -18.45 -3.88
N LYS A 98 -28.17 -19.73 -3.79
CA LYS A 98 -28.14 -20.64 -4.95
C LYS A 98 -29.26 -21.70 -4.84
N LYS A 99 -30.50 -21.28 -5.07
CA LYS A 99 -31.53 -22.10 -5.74
C LYS A 99 -32.78 -21.24 -6.04
N LYS A 100 -32.81 -20.65 -7.24
CA LYS A 100 -34.06 -20.59 -8.02
C LYS A 100 -34.24 -21.97 -8.68
N SER A 101 -35.49 -22.36 -8.87
CA SER A 101 -36.02 -23.57 -9.55
C SER A 101 -36.18 -24.83 -8.67
N SER A 102 -37.44 -25.12 -8.29
CA SER A 102 -38.21 -26.32 -8.67
C SER A 102 -39.38 -26.61 -7.71
N LYS A 103 -40.59 -26.85 -8.25
CA LYS A 103 -41.80 -27.47 -7.63
C LYS A 103 -42.58 -26.55 -6.66
N LYS A 104 -43.90 -26.40 -6.73
CA LYS A 104 -45.00 -27.26 -7.19
C LYS A 104 -46.10 -26.38 -7.81
#